data_AF-A0A8T5B9N0-F1
#
_entry.id   AF-A0A8T5B9N0-F1
#
_cell.length_a   1.000
_cell.length_b   1.000
_cell.length_c   1.000
_cell.angle_alpha   90.00
_cell.angle_beta   90.00
_cell.angle_gamma   90.00
#
_symmetry.space_group_name_H-M   'P 1'
#
loop_
_entity.id
_entity.type
_entity.pdbx_description
1 polymer ?
#
loop_
_entity_poly.entity_id
_entity_poly.type
_entity_poly.pdbx_seq_one_letter_code
_entity_poly.pdbx_strand_id
1 'polypeptide(L)' 'LGRNMDEIVRMVKALQIADKGYAIPANWPKNEIIGDHVIVPPANTVEMIDKRKEQEKTGEIKCLDWWLCYKKIEY' A
#
# COMPACT_ATOMS: atom_id res chain seq x y z
N LEU A 1 0.70 17.60 -29.05
CA LEU A 1 0.56 17.26 -27.62
C LEU A 1 -0.18 15.92 -27.52
N GLY A 2 0.34 14.94 -26.79
CA GLY A 2 -0.23 13.58 -26.71
C GLY A 2 -0.39 13.11 -25.26
N ARG A 3 -1.20 12.08 -25.03
CA ARG A 3 -1.40 11.45 -23.72
C ARG A 3 -0.27 10.46 -23.41
N ASN A 4 -0.08 10.15 -22.13
CA ASN A 4 0.79 9.07 -21.67
C ASN A 4 -0.04 7.80 -21.40
N MET A 5 0.03 6.82 -22.30
CA MET A 5 -0.74 5.56 -22.16
C MET A 5 -0.23 4.66 -21.04
N ASP A 6 1.08 4.69 -20.75
CA ASP A 6 1.66 3.91 -19.66
C ASP A 6 1.10 4.36 -18.30
N GLU A 7 0.89 5.67 -18.14
CA GLU A 7 0.27 6.22 -16.93
C GLU A 7 -1.19 5.79 -16.80
N ILE A 8 -1.95 5.74 -17.89
CA ILE A 8 -3.34 5.27 -17.86
C ILE A 8 -3.39 3.79 -17.43
N VAL A 9 -2.51 2.94 -17.98
CA VAL A 9 -2.42 1.52 -17.57
C VAL A 9 -2.01 1.39 -16.11
N ARG A 10 -1.05 2.20 -15.65
CA ARG A 10 -0.62 2.23 -14.24
C ARG A 10 -1.77 2.59 -13.31
N MET A 11 -2.53 3.63 -13.66
CA MET A 11 -3.69 4.09 -12.89
C MET A 11 -4.77 3.01 -12.80
N VAL A 12 -5.14 2.36 -13.91
CA VAL A 12 -6.18 1.32 -13.90
C VAL A 12 -5.76 0.13 -13.03
N LYS A 13 -4.51 -0.33 -13.14
CA LYS A 13 -3.98 -1.40 -12.28
C LYS A 13 -3.99 -1.01 -10.81
N ALA A 14 -3.54 0.21 -10.49
CA ALA A 14 -3.57 0.76 -9.15
C ALA A 14 -5.01 0.80 -8.58
N LEU A 15 -5.98 1.25 -9.38
CA LEU A 15 -7.39 1.32 -8.98
C LEU A 15 -7.98 -0.07 -8.70
N GLN A 16 -7.66 -1.08 -9.52
CA GLN A 16 -8.11 -2.46 -9.28
C GLN A 16 -7.58 -3.04 -7.96
N ILE A 17 -6.38 -2.64 -7.55
CA ILE A 17 -5.81 -3.04 -6.26
C ILE A 17 -6.41 -2.21 -5.12
N ALA A 18 -6.68 -0.93 -5.36
CA ALA A 18 -7.32 -0.07 -4.39
C ALA A 18 -8.73 -0.55 -4.03
N ASP A 19 -9.48 -1.05 -5.02
CA ASP A 19 -10.81 -1.65 -4.84
C ASP A 19 -10.78 -2.90 -3.95
N LYS A 20 -9.64 -3.58 -3.83
CA LYS A 20 -9.42 -4.68 -2.87
C LYS A 20 -9.19 -4.20 -1.42
N GLY A 21 -9.26 -2.89 -1.17
CA GLY A 21 -9.14 -2.29 0.15
C GLY A 21 -7.73 -1.84 0.55
N TYR A 22 -6.83 -1.63 -0.42
CA TYR A 22 -5.48 -1.10 -0.16
C TYR A 22 -5.34 0.36 -0.62
N ALA A 23 -4.42 1.10 -0.03
CA ALA A 23 -4.01 2.39 -0.54
C ALA A 23 -2.75 2.25 -1.43
N ILE A 24 -2.71 2.99 -2.53
CA ILE A 24 -1.61 2.93 -3.49
C ILE A 24 -0.63 4.08 -3.22
N PRO A 25 0.67 3.81 -3.01
CA PRO A 25 1.65 4.85 -2.78
C PRO A 25 1.92 5.66 -4.05
N ALA A 26 2.52 6.84 -3.88
CA ALA A 26 2.96 7.66 -5.00
C ALA A 26 3.91 6.89 -5.92
N ASN A 27 3.79 7.07 -7.24
CA ASN A 27 4.62 6.41 -8.27
C ASN A 27 4.65 4.87 -8.19
N TRP A 28 3.70 4.22 -7.51
CA TRP A 28 3.59 2.76 -7.51
C TRP A 28 3.51 2.20 -8.94
N PRO A 29 4.23 1.11 -9.27
CA PRO A 29 4.98 0.21 -8.38
C PRO A 29 6.47 0.57 -8.19
N LYS A 30 6.87 1.79 -8.56
CA LYS A 30 8.25 2.30 -8.42
C LYS A 30 8.32 3.36 -7.32
N ASN A 31 7.59 3.18 -6.23
CA ASN A 31 7.67 4.12 -5.11
C ASN A 31 9.09 4.14 -4.53
N GLU A 32 9.58 5.33 -4.17
CA GLU A 32 10.97 5.52 -3.70
C GLU A 32 11.24 4.90 -2.32
N ILE A 33 10.19 4.69 -1.52
CA ILE A 33 10.29 4.23 -0.14
C ILE A 33 9.94 2.74 -0.04
N ILE A 34 8.80 2.35 -0.63
CA ILE A 34 8.23 1.00 -0.48
C ILE A 34 8.09 0.24 -1.81
N GLY A 35 8.60 0.77 -2.92
CA GLY A 35 8.62 0.10 -4.21
C GLY A 35 7.23 -0.28 -4.72
N ASP A 36 7.02 -1.58 -4.89
CA ASP A 36 5.80 -2.20 -5.40
C ASP A 36 4.82 -2.62 -4.28
N HIS A 37 5.14 -2.32 -3.03
CA HIS A 37 4.27 -2.65 -1.91
C HIS A 37 3.07 -1.70 -1.85
N VAL A 38 1.99 -2.18 -1.24
CA VAL A 38 0.77 -1.40 -1.05
C VAL A 38 0.62 -0.99 0.40
N ILE A 39 -0.03 0.15 0.63
CA ILE A 39 -0.28 0.69 1.96
C ILE A 39 -1.56 0.05 2.51
N VAL A 40 -1.48 -0.39 3.77
CA VAL A 40 -2.64 -0.87 4.53
C VAL A 40 -3.37 0.36 5.10
N PRO A 41 -4.70 0.51 4.90
CA PRO A 41 -5.45 1.68 5.36
C PRO A 41 -5.25 1.95 6.84
N PRO A 42 -4.93 3.19 7.24
CA PRO A 42 -4.43 3.53 8.58
C PRO A 42 -5.37 3.05 9.70
N ALA A 43 -4.79 2.59 10.80
CA ALA A 43 -5.55 2.20 11.98
C ALA A 43 -6.22 3.44 12.60
N ASN A 44 -7.52 3.32 12.88
CA ASN A 44 -8.36 4.37 13.44
C ASN A 44 -8.74 4.12 14.91
N THR A 45 -8.38 2.97 15.48
CA THR A 45 -8.62 2.61 16.88
C THR A 45 -7.36 2.06 17.54
N VAL A 46 -7.28 2.16 18.87
CA VAL A 46 -6.16 1.64 19.66
C VAL A 46 -6.00 0.12 19.47
N GLU A 47 -7.11 -0.62 19.41
CA GLU A 47 -7.10 -2.06 19.16
C GLU A 47 -6.49 -2.44 17.81
N MET A 48 -6.75 -1.65 16.75
CA MET A 48 -6.14 -1.87 15.44
C MET A 48 -4.65 -1.56 15.44
N ILE A 49 -4.21 -0.58 16.23
CA ILE A 49 -2.78 -0.27 16.40
C ILE A 49 -2.06 -1.46 17.02
N ASP A 50 -2.64 -2.07 18.05
CA ASP A 50 -2.02 -3.23 18.71
C ASP A 50 -1.99 -4.45 17.78
N LYS A 51 -3.06 -4.70 17.01
CA LYS A 51 -3.05 -5.73 15.95
C LYS A 51 -1.96 -5.50 14.91
N ARG A 52 -1.73 -4.25 14.48
CA ARG A 52 -0.64 -3.92 13.54
C ARG A 52 0.74 -4.24 14.11
N LYS A 53 0.98 -3.92 15.39
CA LYS A 53 2.24 -4.27 16.06
C LYS A 53 2.43 -5.78 16.15
N GLU A 54 1.37 -6.54 16.35
CA GLU A 54 1.43 -8.00 16.32
C GLU A 54 1.75 -8.53 14.91
N GLN A 55 1.07 -8.01 13.89
CA GLN A 55 1.33 -8.37 12.48
C GLN A 55 2.74 -7.98 12.00
N GLU A 56 3.30 -6.91 12.54
CA GLU A 56 4.68 -6.51 12.28
C GLU A 56 5.66 -7.49 12.93
N LYS A 57 5.39 -7.97 14.14
CA LYS A 57 6.21 -9.00 14.81
C LYS A 57 6.18 -10.33 14.07
N THR A 58 5.05 -10.70 13.45
CA THR A 58 4.95 -11.90 12.62
C THR A 58 5.57 -11.72 11.23
N GLY A 59 5.90 -10.48 10.84
CA GLY A 59 6.49 -10.15 9.54
C GLY A 59 5.49 -10.11 8.39
N GLU A 60 4.18 -10.15 8.66
CA GLU A 60 3.11 -10.06 7.66
C GLU A 60 3.02 -8.66 7.04
N ILE A 61 3.28 -7.63 7.85
CA ILE A 61 3.31 -6.24 7.44
C ILE A 61 4.61 -5.58 7.91
N LYS A 62 5.04 -4.54 7.21
CA LYS A 62 6.11 -3.66 7.67
C LYS A 62 5.51 -2.29 7.96
N CYS A 63 5.85 -1.70 9.10
CA CYS A 63 5.38 -0.38 9.46
C CYS A 63 6.57 0.57 9.59
N LEU A 64 6.46 1.76 8.99
CA LEU A 64 7.38 2.86 9.32
C LEU A 64 6.93 3.53 10.62
N ASP A 65 5.61 3.55 10.84
CA ASP A 65 4.96 4.04 12.04
C ASP A 65 3.57 3.37 12.16
N TRP A 66 2.89 3.51 13.30
CA TRP A 66 1.61 2.85 13.58
C TRP A 66 0.52 3.13 12.53
N TRP A 67 0.53 4.32 11.93
CA TRP A 67 -0.41 4.75 10.89
C TRP A 67 0.05 4.34 9.48
N LEU A 68 1.36 4.19 9.25
CA LEU A 68 1.94 3.87 7.95
C LEU A 68 2.52 2.46 7.92
N CYS A 69 1.65 1.51 7.61
CA CYS A 69 2.01 0.12 7.37
C CYS A 69 1.80 -0.26 5.92
N TYR A 70 2.67 -1.10 5.39
CA TYR A 70 2.65 -1.56 4.01
C TYR A 70 2.96 -3.05 3.95
N LYS A 71 2.49 -3.69 2.89
CA LYS A 71 2.77 -5.10 2.64
C LYS A 71 2.93 -5.38 1.16
N LYS A 72 3.63 -6.48 0.88
CA LYS A 72 3.72 -7.01 -0.48
C LYS A 72 2.41 -7.73 -0.82
N ILE A 73 1.95 -7.55 -2.04
CA ILE A 73 0.83 -8.31 -2.59
C ILE A 73 1.33 -9.12 -3.79
N GLU A 74 0.86 -10.35 -3.89
CA GLU A 74 1.04 -11.18 -5.09
C GLU A 74 -0.24 -11.04 -5.94
N TYR A 75 -0.07 -10.82 -7.25
CA TYR A 75 -1.16 -10.63 -8.21
C TYR A 75 -1.46 -11.93 -8.95
#